data_AF-A0AAU3KJE1-F1
#
_entry.id   AF-A0AAU3KJE1-F1
#
_cell.length_a   1.000
_cell.length_b   1.000
_cell.length_c   1.000
_cell.angle_alpha   90.00
_cell.angle_beta   90.00
_cell.angle_gamma   90.00
#
_symmetry.space_group_name_H-M   'P 1'
#
loop_
_entity.id
_entity.type
_entity.pdbx_description
1 polymer ?
#
loop_
_entity_poly.entity_id
_entity_poly.type
_entity_poly.pdbx_seq_one_letter_code
_entity_poly.pdbx_strand_id
1 'polypeptide(L)'
;MTSPDRSVPTGSFQLPTEGSNGLAGLTDGRSAAFSNDPNTVQNYTHQTFQAMTSGAVNSLAQRSSASLNNYVGGAIDEMLAGLCRALAGIDVLGVEPFAFLDGWASNLDAQAQQAVAGVGAISKGITGPITGTASSNPSDVLPAMTALQTRFQQILLQGNAIVFTTPQNYTPSKGILSIDIILIGAGGGGAGGMWNLAGAGRSAGGGGGGGGEVHTSIPASLLPTDGNGNFLPIAITVGPGGAAGAPGGQWGFPGAATSFGPWLAAGGGQGGGVAQGTSGPGGVAGTGMIPGGTGGHGGPAGIGDVYPSAGNGGNSISAYALYGGGGGGGGGAGFTGGQGGNGGQGGISPGGAAGSPGQTGTAPSSIVATGGGGGGGALTGSDSGGNGAFPAGGGGGGGGNATAAGYAGNGGAGIAYVIERTS
;
A
#
# COMPACT_ATOMS: atom_id res chain seq x y z
N MET A 1 -22.25 18.16 -62.67
CA MET A 1 -23.30 17.11 -62.62
C MET A 1 -22.69 15.92 -61.90
N THR A 2 -22.83 15.92 -60.58
CA THR A 2 -23.73 15.05 -59.76
C THR A 2 -23.01 13.79 -59.29
N SER A 3 -22.79 13.76 -57.97
CA SER A 3 -22.33 12.66 -57.13
C SER A 3 -22.97 11.31 -57.49
N PRO A 4 -22.23 10.19 -57.49
CA PRO A 4 -22.83 8.88 -57.38
C PRO A 4 -23.15 8.57 -55.92
N ASP A 5 -24.42 8.25 -55.76
CA ASP A 5 -25.19 7.93 -54.58
C ASP A 5 -24.77 6.60 -53.93
N ARG A 6 -25.03 6.51 -52.62
CA ARG A 6 -24.93 5.30 -51.81
C ARG A 6 -26.09 4.37 -52.15
N SER A 7 -25.79 3.11 -52.43
CA SER A 7 -26.71 2.02 -52.08
C SER A 7 -25.89 0.82 -51.60
N VAL A 8 -26.00 0.57 -50.28
CA VAL A 8 -25.49 -0.62 -49.61
C VAL A 8 -26.59 -1.68 -49.72
N PRO A 9 -26.36 -2.84 -50.36
CA PRO A 9 -27.34 -3.92 -50.35
C PRO A 9 -27.39 -4.58 -48.96
N THR A 10 -28.56 -4.54 -48.33
CA THR A 10 -28.92 -5.35 -47.16
C THR A 10 -28.99 -6.82 -47.55
N GLY A 11 -27.85 -7.51 -47.47
CA GLY A 11 -27.78 -8.97 -47.53
C GLY A 11 -27.88 -9.54 -46.12
N SER A 12 -29.02 -10.15 -45.80
CA SER A 12 -29.20 -10.99 -44.62
C SER A 12 -28.31 -12.22 -44.73
N PHE A 13 -27.22 -12.25 -43.96
CA PHE A 13 -26.33 -13.41 -43.86
C PHE A 13 -27.00 -14.46 -42.95
N GLN A 14 -27.52 -15.52 -43.57
CA GLN A 14 -27.98 -16.72 -42.87
C GLN A 14 -26.76 -17.56 -42.44
N LEU A 15 -26.65 -17.82 -41.14
CA LEU A 15 -25.70 -18.79 -40.60
C LEU A 15 -26.17 -20.21 -40.95
N PRO A 16 -25.29 -21.09 -41.47
CA PRO A 16 -25.63 -22.49 -41.67
C PRO A 16 -25.72 -23.22 -40.34
N THR A 17 -26.78 -23.99 -40.21
CA THR A 17 -27.02 -24.97 -39.17
C THR A 17 -26.11 -26.19 -39.32
N GLU A 18 -25.66 -26.69 -38.17
CA GLU A 18 -25.13 -28.03 -37.88
C GLU A 18 -23.65 -28.37 -38.20
N GLY A 19 -22.91 -28.70 -37.12
CA GLY A 19 -22.02 -29.86 -37.15
C GLY A 19 -20.65 -29.70 -36.50
N SER A 20 -20.50 -30.25 -35.28
CA SER A 20 -19.28 -30.77 -34.64
C SER A 20 -18.35 -29.83 -33.83
N ASN A 21 -18.40 -30.05 -32.51
CA ASN A 21 -17.32 -30.14 -31.53
C ASN A 21 -16.29 -29.01 -31.36
N GLY A 22 -16.46 -28.26 -30.26
CA GLY A 22 -15.35 -27.84 -29.38
C GLY A 22 -14.96 -26.36 -29.44
N LEU A 23 -14.80 -25.76 -28.26
CA LEU A 23 -14.23 -24.44 -27.94
C LEU A 23 -15.19 -23.24 -27.98
N ALA A 24 -15.78 -22.96 -26.82
CA ALA A 24 -16.43 -21.71 -26.49
C ALA A 24 -15.49 -20.79 -25.69
N GLY A 25 -15.39 -19.53 -26.14
CA GLY A 25 -15.07 -18.38 -25.30
C GLY A 25 -13.69 -17.77 -25.51
N LEU A 26 -13.59 -16.72 -26.34
CA LEU A 26 -12.68 -15.57 -26.20
C LEU A 26 -12.92 -14.56 -27.33
N THR A 27 -13.65 -13.48 -27.04
CA THR A 27 -13.59 -12.22 -27.78
C THR A 27 -13.86 -11.07 -26.81
N ASP A 28 -12.89 -10.20 -26.58
CA ASP A 28 -13.12 -8.78 -26.29
C ASP A 28 -11.96 -7.97 -26.90
N GLY A 29 -12.29 -6.87 -27.58
CA GLY A 29 -11.37 -6.07 -28.36
C GLY A 29 -11.51 -4.59 -28.02
N ARG A 30 -10.41 -3.91 -27.69
CA ARG A 30 -10.30 -2.44 -27.68
C ARG A 30 -8.90 -1.99 -28.09
N SER A 31 -8.86 -1.12 -29.08
CA SER A 31 -7.69 -0.45 -29.65
C SER A 31 -7.47 0.92 -28.99
N ALA A 32 -6.26 1.18 -28.49
CA ALA A 32 -5.85 2.48 -27.94
C ALA A 32 -5.00 3.26 -28.96
N ALA A 33 -5.33 4.53 -29.15
CA ALA A 33 -4.71 5.44 -30.11
C ALA A 33 -3.35 5.98 -29.64
N PHE A 34 -2.31 5.88 -30.48
CA PHE A 34 -1.01 6.50 -30.28
C PHE A 34 -0.96 7.92 -30.90
N SER A 35 -0.39 8.87 -30.16
CA SER A 35 -0.09 10.24 -30.65
C SER A 35 1.05 10.21 -31.68
N ASN A 36 0.87 10.90 -32.80
CA ASN A 36 1.78 10.90 -33.95
C ASN A 36 3.00 11.83 -33.80
N ASP A 37 3.36 12.25 -32.58
CA ASP A 37 4.57 13.08 -32.39
C ASP A 37 5.85 12.21 -32.44
N PRO A 38 6.66 12.30 -33.52
CA PRO A 38 7.80 11.41 -33.73
C PRO A 38 8.87 11.59 -32.65
N ASN A 39 8.99 12.78 -32.07
CA ASN A 39 9.97 13.08 -31.03
C ASN A 39 9.58 12.45 -29.69
N THR A 40 8.27 12.30 -29.43
CA THR A 40 7.77 11.66 -28.22
C THR A 40 7.94 10.15 -28.30
N VAL A 41 7.73 9.55 -29.48
CA VAL A 41 7.98 8.10 -29.73
C VAL A 41 9.48 7.76 -29.66
N GLN A 42 10.36 8.61 -30.18
CA GLN A 42 11.81 8.39 -30.10
C GLN A 42 12.37 8.57 -28.68
N ASN A 43 11.88 9.54 -27.92
CA ASN A 43 12.29 9.71 -26.52
C ASN A 43 11.82 8.54 -25.64
N TYR A 44 10.61 8.01 -25.90
CA TYR A 44 10.08 6.85 -25.16
C TYR A 44 10.80 5.55 -25.49
N THR A 45 11.13 5.31 -26.76
CA THR A 45 11.88 4.11 -27.17
C THR A 45 13.32 4.15 -26.64
N HIS A 46 13.96 5.32 -26.61
CA HIS A 46 15.31 5.46 -26.06
C HIS A 46 15.34 5.27 -24.53
N GLN A 47 14.36 5.80 -23.80
CA GLN A 47 14.27 5.62 -22.34
C GLN A 47 13.87 4.19 -21.95
N THR A 48 12.98 3.55 -22.70
CA THR A 48 12.60 2.14 -22.48
C THR A 48 13.76 1.20 -22.80
N PHE A 49 14.51 1.47 -23.87
CA PHE A 49 15.73 0.74 -24.18
C PHE A 49 16.79 0.92 -23.08
N GLN A 50 16.99 2.15 -22.57
CA GLN A 50 17.89 2.44 -21.43
C GLN A 50 17.45 1.77 -20.12
N ALA A 51 16.15 1.67 -19.84
CA ALA A 51 15.62 0.97 -18.66
C ALA A 51 15.78 -0.56 -18.77
N MET A 52 15.56 -1.12 -19.95
CA MET A 52 15.81 -2.54 -20.21
C MET A 52 17.31 -2.88 -20.20
N THR A 53 18.17 -2.02 -20.75
CA THR A 53 19.62 -2.21 -20.67
C THR A 53 20.12 -2.03 -19.24
N SER A 54 19.65 -1.06 -18.46
CA SER A 54 20.07 -0.89 -17.06
C SER A 54 19.55 -2.00 -16.14
N GLY A 55 18.35 -2.54 -16.37
CA GLY A 55 17.85 -3.72 -15.66
C GLY A 55 18.59 -5.00 -16.03
N ALA A 56 18.86 -5.21 -17.33
CA ALA A 56 19.69 -6.31 -17.80
C ALA A 56 21.12 -6.19 -17.26
N VAL A 57 21.72 -4.99 -17.28
CA VAL A 57 23.07 -4.71 -16.76
C VAL A 57 23.12 -4.83 -15.24
N ASN A 58 22.09 -4.42 -14.49
CA ASN A 58 22.07 -4.61 -13.04
C ASN A 58 21.85 -6.08 -12.66
N SER A 59 21.05 -6.83 -13.42
CA SER A 59 20.92 -8.27 -13.22
C SER A 59 22.21 -9.01 -13.61
N LEU A 60 22.88 -8.54 -14.68
CA LEU A 60 24.18 -9.04 -15.11
C LEU A 60 25.26 -8.66 -14.10
N ALA A 61 25.19 -7.48 -13.47
CA ALA A 61 26.15 -7.02 -12.46
C ALA A 61 25.96 -7.72 -11.12
N GLN A 62 24.73 -7.99 -10.68
CA GLN A 62 24.47 -8.78 -9.48
C GLN A 62 24.83 -10.25 -9.69
N ARG A 63 24.54 -10.81 -10.88
CA ARG A 63 24.90 -12.19 -11.22
C ARG A 63 26.38 -12.33 -11.57
N SER A 64 27.03 -11.30 -12.12
CA SER A 64 28.48 -11.24 -12.27
C SER A 64 29.17 -11.04 -10.93
N SER A 65 28.57 -10.32 -9.98
CA SER A 65 29.08 -10.23 -8.60
C SER A 65 28.97 -11.58 -7.88
N ALA A 66 27.89 -12.33 -8.07
CA ALA A 66 27.76 -13.69 -7.55
C ALA A 66 28.74 -14.67 -8.24
N SER A 67 28.91 -14.55 -9.56
CA SER A 67 29.87 -15.34 -10.34
C SER A 67 31.32 -14.98 -9.98
N LEU A 68 31.62 -13.69 -9.78
CA LEU A 68 32.92 -13.20 -9.32
C LEU A 68 33.20 -13.66 -7.89
N ASN A 69 32.21 -13.67 -7.00
CA ASN A 69 32.40 -14.22 -5.65
C ASN A 69 32.71 -15.72 -5.68
N ASN A 70 32.06 -16.48 -6.58
CA ASN A 70 32.36 -17.90 -6.76
C ASN A 70 33.71 -18.13 -7.46
N TYR A 71 34.11 -17.25 -8.38
CA TYR A 71 35.40 -17.31 -9.08
C TYR A 71 36.56 -16.88 -8.18
N VAL A 72 36.35 -15.85 -7.35
CA VAL A 72 37.28 -15.40 -6.31
C VAL A 72 37.40 -16.47 -5.22
N GLY A 73 36.30 -17.10 -4.82
CA GLY A 73 36.32 -18.27 -3.93
C GLY A 73 37.19 -19.40 -4.49
N GLY A 74 36.91 -19.82 -5.73
CA GLY A 74 37.70 -20.87 -6.40
C GLY A 74 39.19 -20.50 -6.58
N ALA A 75 39.49 -19.25 -6.93
CA ALA A 75 40.88 -18.78 -7.08
C ALA A 75 41.63 -18.69 -5.73
N ILE A 76 40.92 -18.33 -4.64
CA ILE A 76 41.47 -18.36 -3.29
C ILE A 76 41.75 -19.81 -2.86
N ASP A 77 40.84 -20.73 -3.15
CA ASP A 77 40.99 -22.15 -2.84
C ASP A 77 42.17 -22.77 -3.63
N GLU A 78 42.33 -22.41 -4.91
CA GLU A 78 43.45 -22.86 -5.76
C GLU A 78 44.80 -22.26 -5.29
N MET A 79 44.81 -20.99 -4.87
CA MET A 79 45.99 -20.34 -4.28
C MET A 79 46.39 -20.99 -2.94
N LEU A 80 45.42 -21.30 -2.08
CA LEU A 80 45.63 -21.99 -0.81
C LEU A 80 46.12 -23.42 -1.03
N ALA A 81 45.58 -24.12 -2.03
CA ALA A 81 46.06 -25.45 -2.43
C ALA A 81 47.52 -25.41 -2.92
N GLY A 82 47.90 -24.36 -3.67
CA GLY A 82 49.29 -24.13 -4.09
C GLY A 82 50.25 -23.89 -2.91
N LEU A 83 49.84 -23.09 -1.93
CA LEU A 83 50.63 -22.85 -0.71
C LEU A 83 50.76 -24.12 0.15
N CYS A 84 49.70 -24.91 0.27
CA CYS A 84 49.72 -26.18 1.00
C CYS A 84 50.70 -27.18 0.36
N ARG A 85 50.70 -27.30 -0.98
CA ARG A 85 51.67 -28.12 -1.73
C ARG A 85 53.11 -27.61 -1.59
N ALA A 86 53.30 -26.30 -1.62
CA ALA A 86 54.63 -25.70 -1.45
C ALA A 86 55.22 -25.95 -0.04
N LEU A 87 54.36 -25.94 0.99
CA LEU A 87 54.75 -26.28 2.36
C LEU A 87 54.96 -27.79 2.54
N ALA A 88 54.13 -28.62 1.91
CA ALA A 88 54.25 -30.08 1.93
C ALA A 88 55.61 -30.55 1.37
N GLY A 89 56.11 -29.89 0.34
CA GLY A 89 57.40 -30.19 -0.28
C GLY A 89 58.64 -29.66 0.46
N ILE A 90 58.50 -29.09 1.67
CA ILE A 90 59.65 -28.67 2.48
C ILE A 90 60.27 -29.89 3.16
N ASP A 91 61.44 -30.28 2.68
CA ASP A 91 62.28 -31.30 3.29
C ASP A 91 63.24 -30.66 4.32
N VAL A 92 63.17 -31.12 5.57
CA VAL A 92 64.10 -30.76 6.63
C VAL A 92 64.87 -32.01 7.05
N LEU A 93 66.09 -32.14 6.51
CA LEU A 93 67.04 -33.22 6.84
C LEU A 93 66.55 -34.64 6.45
N GLY A 94 65.87 -34.77 5.31
CA GLY A 94 65.34 -36.03 4.79
C GLY A 94 63.96 -36.40 5.32
N VAL A 95 63.24 -35.45 5.91
CA VAL A 95 61.91 -35.63 6.48
C VAL A 95 61.00 -34.51 5.97
N GLU A 96 59.84 -34.88 5.46
CA GLU A 96 58.79 -33.96 4.99
C GLU A 96 57.70 -33.83 6.07
N PRO A 97 57.90 -32.98 7.10
CA PRO A 97 56.99 -32.89 8.24
C PRO A 97 55.58 -32.41 7.88
N PHE A 98 55.40 -31.86 6.66
CA PHE A 98 54.16 -31.27 6.19
C PHE A 98 53.48 -32.05 5.06
N ALA A 99 53.92 -33.28 4.76
CA ALA A 99 53.35 -34.10 3.69
C ALA A 99 51.83 -34.31 3.82
N PHE A 100 51.26 -34.20 5.03
CA PHE A 100 49.81 -34.27 5.25
C PHE A 100 49.01 -33.14 4.57
N LEU A 101 49.66 -32.01 4.23
CA LEU A 101 49.02 -30.88 3.56
C LEU A 101 48.65 -31.17 2.11
N ASP A 102 49.22 -32.19 1.47
CA ASP A 102 48.86 -32.61 0.10
C ASP A 102 47.43 -33.15 0.01
N GLY A 103 46.98 -33.86 1.04
CA GLY A 103 45.60 -34.32 1.13
C GLY A 103 44.59 -33.17 1.30
N TRP A 104 45.02 -32.09 1.94
CA TRP A 104 44.19 -30.88 2.07
C TRP A 104 44.15 -30.08 0.77
N ALA A 105 45.30 -29.91 0.11
CA ALA A 105 45.40 -29.27 -1.20
C ALA A 105 44.53 -29.96 -2.26
N SER A 106 44.51 -31.30 -2.27
CA SER A 106 43.67 -32.08 -3.19
C SER A 106 42.16 -31.86 -2.98
N ASN A 107 41.73 -31.64 -1.73
CA ASN A 107 40.34 -31.32 -1.41
C ASN A 107 39.95 -29.90 -1.85
N LEU A 108 40.85 -28.93 -1.66
CA LEU A 108 40.65 -27.55 -2.11
C LEU A 108 40.54 -27.47 -3.65
N ASP A 109 41.40 -28.21 -4.38
CA ASP A 109 41.30 -28.31 -5.85
C ASP A 109 39.94 -28.89 -6.30
N ALA A 110 39.45 -29.93 -5.61
CA ALA A 110 38.16 -30.54 -5.93
C ALA A 110 36.98 -29.58 -5.69
N GLN A 111 37.04 -28.76 -4.63
CA GLN A 111 36.03 -27.73 -4.34
C GLN A 111 36.06 -26.62 -5.38
N ALA A 112 37.25 -26.15 -5.78
CA ALA A 112 37.41 -25.18 -6.85
C ALA A 112 36.82 -25.68 -8.19
N GLN A 113 37.06 -26.94 -8.54
CA GLN A 113 36.50 -27.55 -9.75
C GLN A 113 34.97 -27.69 -9.71
N GLN A 114 34.39 -28.01 -8.55
CA GLN A 114 32.93 -28.05 -8.38
C GLN A 114 32.28 -26.66 -8.51
N ALA A 115 32.92 -25.62 -7.95
CA ALA A 115 32.46 -24.24 -8.09
C ALA A 115 32.43 -23.80 -9.57
N VAL A 116 33.46 -24.16 -10.34
CA VAL A 116 33.54 -23.88 -11.79
C VAL A 116 32.52 -24.70 -12.59
N ALA A 117 32.30 -25.98 -12.25
CA ALA A 117 31.31 -26.82 -12.92
C ALA A 117 29.85 -26.35 -12.68
N GLY A 118 29.55 -25.84 -11.48
CA GLY A 118 28.25 -25.25 -11.15
C GLY A 118 27.90 -24.04 -12.03
N VAL A 119 28.90 -23.23 -12.41
CA VAL A 119 28.73 -22.11 -13.34
C VAL A 119 28.37 -22.58 -14.75
N GLY A 120 28.94 -23.72 -15.19
CA GLY A 120 28.60 -24.34 -16.49
C GLY A 120 27.19 -24.92 -16.57
N ALA A 121 26.62 -25.37 -15.45
CA ALA A 121 25.23 -25.81 -15.38
C ALA A 121 24.25 -24.63 -15.46
N ILE A 122 24.59 -23.51 -14.83
CA ILE A 122 23.82 -22.26 -14.91
C ILE A 122 23.85 -21.71 -16.35
N SER A 123 25.00 -21.75 -17.04
CA SER A 123 25.10 -21.29 -18.43
C SER A 123 24.27 -22.14 -19.40
N LYS A 124 24.13 -23.45 -19.18
CA LYS A 124 23.24 -24.32 -19.96
C LYS A 124 21.75 -24.12 -19.65
N GLY A 125 21.41 -23.79 -18.39
CA GLY A 125 20.05 -23.43 -17.99
C GLY A 125 19.55 -22.13 -18.63
N ILE A 126 20.46 -21.19 -18.93
CA ILE A 126 20.15 -19.92 -19.64
C ILE A 126 19.78 -20.16 -21.12
N THR A 127 20.22 -21.26 -21.75
CA THR A 127 19.93 -21.58 -23.16
C THR A 127 18.77 -22.58 -23.36
N GLY A 128 18.10 -23.01 -22.29
CA GLY A 128 16.92 -23.86 -22.41
C GLY A 128 15.73 -23.09 -23.01
N PRO A 129 14.98 -23.66 -23.96
CA PRO A 129 13.86 -22.97 -24.57
C PRO A 129 12.81 -22.66 -23.50
N ILE A 130 12.46 -21.38 -23.35
CA ILE A 130 11.30 -20.94 -22.58
C ILE A 130 10.07 -21.54 -23.26
N THR A 131 9.63 -22.72 -22.81
CA THR A 131 8.40 -23.36 -23.29
C THR A 131 7.21 -22.77 -22.55
N GLY A 132 6.87 -21.56 -22.93
CA GLY A 132 5.56 -20.96 -22.76
C GLY A 132 5.39 -20.07 -23.98
N THR A 133 4.37 -20.30 -24.79
CA THR A 133 4.09 -19.46 -25.96
C THR A 133 3.99 -18.02 -25.49
N ALA A 134 5.05 -17.24 -25.75
CA ALA A 134 5.01 -15.80 -25.57
C ALA A 134 3.82 -15.29 -26.36
N SER A 135 2.89 -14.62 -25.69
CA SER A 135 1.87 -13.84 -26.40
C SER A 135 2.62 -12.93 -27.36
N SER A 136 2.33 -13.06 -28.65
CA SER A 136 2.89 -12.22 -29.71
C SER A 136 2.36 -10.79 -29.65
N ASN A 137 1.54 -10.47 -28.65
CA ASN A 137 0.93 -9.17 -28.45
C ASN A 137 1.71 -8.35 -27.40
N PRO A 138 2.45 -7.31 -27.80
CA PRO A 138 3.21 -6.45 -26.91
C PRO A 138 2.36 -5.78 -25.81
N SER A 139 1.03 -5.70 -25.99
CA SER A 139 0.11 -5.16 -24.99
C SER A 139 0.00 -6.01 -23.73
N ASP A 140 0.38 -7.28 -23.78
CA ASP A 140 0.20 -8.22 -22.67
C ASP A 140 1.44 -8.25 -21.75
N VAL A 141 2.56 -7.71 -22.24
CA VAL A 141 3.83 -7.65 -21.51
C VAL A 141 3.76 -6.65 -20.35
N LEU A 142 3.11 -5.50 -20.55
CA LEU A 142 3.01 -4.45 -19.54
C LEU A 142 2.13 -4.85 -18.34
N PRO A 143 0.92 -5.44 -18.52
CA PRO A 143 0.16 -6.01 -17.41
C PRO A 143 0.90 -7.13 -16.69
N ALA A 144 1.59 -8.02 -17.43
CA ALA A 144 2.33 -9.14 -16.84
C ALA A 144 3.54 -8.65 -16.00
N MET A 145 4.29 -7.66 -16.49
CA MET A 145 5.42 -7.07 -15.75
C MET A 145 4.94 -6.29 -14.51
N THR A 146 3.83 -5.55 -14.61
CA THR A 146 3.24 -4.83 -13.47
C THR A 146 2.77 -5.80 -12.39
N ALA A 147 2.10 -6.90 -12.78
CA ALA A 147 1.67 -7.94 -11.85
C ALA A 147 2.86 -8.67 -11.17
N LEU A 148 3.93 -8.94 -11.91
CA LEU A 148 5.15 -9.55 -11.37
C LEU A 148 5.90 -8.62 -10.41
N GLN A 149 6.00 -7.33 -10.74
CA GLN A 149 6.66 -6.33 -9.89
C GLN A 149 5.91 -6.12 -8.58
N THR A 150 4.58 -6.02 -8.61
CA THR A 150 3.73 -5.95 -7.41
C THR A 150 3.87 -7.20 -6.54
N ARG A 151 3.86 -8.40 -7.13
CA ARG A 151 4.03 -9.64 -6.37
C ARG A 151 5.41 -9.77 -5.73
N PHE A 152 6.48 -9.44 -6.45
CA PHE A 152 7.84 -9.49 -5.90
C PHE A 152 8.03 -8.51 -4.74
N GLN A 153 7.45 -7.32 -4.83
CA GLN A 153 7.52 -6.30 -3.78
C GLN A 153 6.70 -6.69 -2.54
N GLN A 154 5.56 -7.36 -2.70
CA GLN A 154 4.75 -7.88 -1.59
C GLN A 154 5.46 -9.03 -0.85
N ILE A 155 6.10 -9.95 -1.59
CA ILE A 155 6.85 -11.08 -1.03
C ILE A 155 8.03 -10.63 -0.17
N LEU A 156 8.75 -9.56 -0.54
CA LEU A 156 9.97 -9.12 0.13
C LEU A 156 9.76 -8.39 1.47
N LEU A 157 8.58 -7.81 1.71
CA LEU A 157 8.33 -7.01 2.92
C LEU A 157 7.26 -7.57 3.86
N GLN A 158 6.25 -8.29 3.35
CA GLN A 158 5.11 -8.76 4.16
C GLN A 158 4.57 -10.16 3.79
N GLY A 159 5.08 -10.83 2.76
CA GLY A 159 4.52 -12.08 2.24
C GLY A 159 3.42 -11.83 1.19
N ASN A 160 2.88 -12.89 0.56
CA ASN A 160 1.80 -12.74 -0.43
C ASN A 160 0.50 -12.33 0.27
N ALA A 161 0.33 -11.02 0.47
CA ALA A 161 -0.83 -10.44 1.14
C ALA A 161 -2.03 -10.36 0.20
N ILE A 162 -3.12 -10.98 0.59
CA ILE A 162 -4.44 -10.79 -0.02
C ILE A 162 -5.05 -9.54 0.60
N VAL A 163 -5.38 -8.55 -0.23
CA VAL A 163 -5.82 -7.22 0.21
C VAL A 163 -7.32 -7.04 -0.04
N PHE A 164 -8.02 -6.56 0.97
CA PHE A 164 -9.46 -6.39 1.01
C PHE A 164 -9.80 -4.91 1.22
N THR A 165 -10.26 -4.24 0.16
CA THR A 165 -10.76 -2.85 0.21
C THR A 165 -12.29 -2.76 0.18
N THR A 166 -12.96 -3.89 -0.01
CA THR A 166 -14.42 -4.03 0.02
C THR A 166 -14.81 -5.30 0.77
N PRO A 167 -16.02 -5.37 1.35
CA PRO A 167 -16.50 -6.58 2.01
C PRO A 167 -16.54 -7.77 1.06
N GLN A 168 -16.06 -8.93 1.52
CA GLN A 168 -16.05 -10.19 0.76
C GLN A 168 -15.71 -11.36 1.69
N ASN A 169 -15.90 -12.58 1.21
CA ASN A 169 -15.52 -13.78 1.95
C ASN A 169 -14.09 -14.20 1.59
N TYR A 170 -13.34 -14.60 2.60
CA TYR A 170 -12.02 -15.19 2.48
C TYR A 170 -12.08 -16.67 2.86
N THR A 171 -11.60 -17.54 1.98
CA THR A 171 -11.44 -18.97 2.27
C THR A 171 -9.96 -19.29 2.26
N PRO A 172 -9.38 -19.73 3.39
CA PRO A 172 -7.97 -20.10 3.44
C PRO A 172 -7.62 -21.23 2.47
N SER A 173 -6.43 -21.14 1.89
CA SER A 173 -5.83 -22.16 1.04
C SER A 173 -5.57 -23.44 1.82
N LYS A 174 -5.64 -24.60 1.15
CA LYS A 174 -5.28 -25.88 1.78
C LYS A 174 -3.78 -25.89 2.12
N GLY A 175 -3.43 -26.40 3.30
CA GLY A 175 -2.04 -26.57 3.72
C GLY A 175 -1.40 -25.35 4.41
N ILE A 176 -2.18 -24.32 4.75
CA ILE A 176 -1.68 -23.22 5.58
C ILE A 176 -1.40 -23.67 7.01
N LEU A 177 -0.38 -23.10 7.62
CA LEU A 177 -0.01 -23.29 9.03
C LEU A 177 -0.58 -22.18 9.92
N SER A 178 -0.56 -20.95 9.42
CA SER A 178 -1.12 -19.78 10.08
C SER A 178 -1.49 -18.70 9.06
N ILE A 179 -2.28 -17.73 9.52
CA ILE A 179 -2.49 -16.48 8.81
C ILE A 179 -2.04 -15.32 9.68
N ASP A 180 -1.32 -14.36 9.09
CA ASP A 180 -1.13 -13.04 9.70
C ASP A 180 -2.20 -12.11 9.15
N ILE A 181 -2.94 -11.48 10.05
CA ILE A 181 -4.00 -10.55 9.69
C ILE A 181 -3.69 -9.15 10.20
N ILE A 182 -3.88 -8.16 9.32
CA ILE A 182 -3.81 -6.74 9.65
C ILE A 182 -5.15 -6.12 9.26
N LEU A 183 -5.89 -5.64 10.24
CA LEU A 183 -7.16 -4.92 10.07
C LEU A 183 -6.94 -3.47 10.41
N ILE A 184 -7.38 -2.57 9.53
CA ILE A 184 -7.39 -1.13 9.80
C ILE A 184 -8.82 -0.63 9.66
N GLY A 185 -9.37 -0.09 10.76
CA GLY A 185 -10.71 0.51 10.82
C GLY A 185 -10.77 1.80 10.02
N ALA A 186 -11.98 2.27 9.69
CA ALA A 186 -12.14 3.51 8.93
C ALA A 186 -11.98 4.77 9.80
N GLY A 187 -11.58 5.89 9.21
CA GLY A 187 -11.55 7.19 9.87
C GLY A 187 -12.93 7.84 9.92
N GLY A 188 -13.19 8.65 10.96
CA GLY A 188 -14.37 9.48 11.07
C GLY A 188 -14.28 10.76 10.24
N GLY A 189 -15.43 11.30 9.83
CA GLY A 189 -15.50 12.61 9.16
C GLY A 189 -15.35 13.76 10.16
N GLY A 190 -14.87 14.92 9.70
CA GLY A 190 -14.87 16.14 10.53
C GLY A 190 -16.27 16.74 10.67
N ALA A 191 -16.44 17.67 11.60
CA ALA A 191 -17.63 18.53 11.68
C ALA A 191 -17.51 19.74 10.75
N GLY A 192 -18.65 20.19 10.23
CA GLY A 192 -18.74 21.46 9.49
C GLY A 192 -18.73 22.64 10.47
N GLY A 193 -18.24 23.79 10.00
CA GLY A 193 -18.33 25.01 10.81
C GLY A 193 -19.77 25.51 10.95
N MET A 194 -20.01 26.34 11.96
CA MET A 194 -21.29 26.99 12.20
C MET A 194 -21.16 28.49 12.02
N TRP A 195 -22.01 29.06 11.16
CA TRP A 195 -22.17 30.49 11.02
C TRP A 195 -23.38 30.98 11.82
N ASN A 196 -23.22 32.10 12.53
CA ASN A 196 -24.31 32.75 13.24
C ASN A 196 -24.04 34.25 13.36
N LEU A 197 -25.06 35.07 13.11
CA LEU A 197 -24.96 36.52 13.25
C LEU A 197 -24.75 36.93 14.71
N ALA A 198 -25.33 36.21 15.67
CA ALA A 198 -25.05 36.36 17.09
C ALA A 198 -23.69 35.72 17.42
N GLY A 199 -22.76 36.52 17.95
CA GLY A 199 -21.36 36.12 18.17
C GLY A 199 -21.19 34.84 19.01
N ALA A 200 -22.03 34.65 20.02
CA ALA A 200 -22.01 33.47 20.90
C ALA A 200 -22.52 32.17 20.23
N GLY A 201 -23.04 32.22 19.00
CA GLY A 201 -23.54 31.03 18.29
C GLY A 201 -22.60 30.52 17.19
N ARG A 202 -21.37 31.04 17.10
CA ARG A 202 -20.37 30.66 16.08
C ARG A 202 -19.52 29.51 16.60
N SER A 203 -19.07 28.62 15.71
CA SER A 203 -18.15 27.53 16.08
C SER A 203 -17.41 27.03 14.86
N ALA A 204 -16.13 26.69 15.03
CA ALA A 204 -15.45 25.82 14.10
C ALA A 204 -15.82 24.36 14.34
N GLY A 205 -15.73 23.52 13.33
CA GLY A 205 -15.88 22.08 13.47
C GLY A 205 -14.62 21.43 14.03
N GLY A 206 -14.77 20.43 14.89
CA GLY A 206 -13.68 19.52 15.26
C GLY A 206 -13.32 18.55 14.12
N GLY A 207 -12.09 18.07 14.10
CA GLY A 207 -11.64 17.01 13.19
C GLY A 207 -12.15 15.63 13.63
N GLY A 208 -12.28 14.69 12.70
CA GLY A 208 -12.64 13.29 12.96
C GLY A 208 -11.45 12.47 13.48
N GLY A 209 -11.73 11.42 14.25
CA GLY A 209 -10.72 10.47 14.69
C GLY A 209 -10.25 9.53 13.58
N GLY A 210 -8.99 9.11 13.60
CA GLY A 210 -8.48 8.07 12.70
C GLY A 210 -8.91 6.67 13.15
N GLY A 211 -8.99 5.72 12.22
CA GLY A 211 -9.31 4.32 12.52
C GLY A 211 -8.18 3.59 13.25
N GLY A 212 -8.51 2.61 14.08
CA GLY A 212 -7.53 1.78 14.80
C GLY A 212 -6.96 0.65 13.95
N GLU A 213 -5.94 -0.02 14.46
CA GLU A 213 -5.32 -1.21 13.85
C GLU A 213 -5.38 -2.41 14.79
N VAL A 214 -5.67 -3.58 14.23
CA VAL A 214 -5.45 -4.89 14.88
C VAL A 214 -4.54 -5.71 13.97
N HIS A 215 -3.46 -6.22 14.54
CA HIS A 215 -2.49 -7.08 13.86
C HIS A 215 -2.23 -8.31 14.73
N THR A 216 -2.50 -9.51 14.20
CA THR A 216 -2.29 -10.75 14.95
C THR A 216 -2.04 -11.94 14.03
N SER A 217 -1.40 -12.98 14.56
CA SER A 217 -1.22 -14.26 13.87
C SER A 217 -2.23 -15.27 14.42
N ILE A 218 -2.96 -15.93 13.53
CA ILE A 218 -3.96 -16.95 13.86
C ILE A 218 -3.47 -18.30 13.33
N PRO A 219 -3.18 -19.28 14.21
CA PRO A 219 -2.89 -20.64 13.79
C PRO A 219 -4.04 -21.23 12.96
N ALA A 220 -3.73 -22.00 11.92
CA ALA A 220 -4.72 -22.63 11.06
C ALA A 220 -5.66 -23.57 11.83
N SER A 221 -5.20 -24.15 12.95
CA SER A 221 -6.01 -24.98 13.84
C SER A 221 -7.14 -24.24 14.56
N LEU A 222 -7.12 -22.90 14.59
CA LEU A 222 -8.17 -22.07 15.18
C LEU A 222 -9.16 -21.54 14.12
N LEU A 223 -8.90 -21.80 12.84
CA LEU A 223 -9.79 -21.36 11.76
C LEU A 223 -10.97 -22.34 11.61
N PRO A 224 -12.17 -21.83 11.27
CA PRO A 224 -13.35 -22.66 11.13
C PRO A 224 -13.19 -23.67 9.98
N THR A 225 -13.46 -24.95 10.27
CA THR A 225 -13.48 -26.03 9.28
C THR A 225 -14.82 -26.75 9.26
N ASP A 226 -15.16 -27.38 8.14
CA ASP A 226 -16.26 -28.33 8.03
C ASP A 226 -15.91 -29.68 8.70
N GLY A 227 -16.87 -30.61 8.72
CA GLY A 227 -16.66 -31.96 9.27
C GLY A 227 -15.63 -32.82 8.50
N ASN A 228 -15.16 -32.35 7.34
CA ASN A 228 -14.15 -33.01 6.52
C ASN A 228 -12.76 -32.33 6.63
N GLY A 229 -12.63 -31.31 7.49
CA GLY A 229 -11.39 -30.54 7.66
C GLY A 229 -11.11 -29.51 6.57
N ASN A 230 -12.08 -29.17 5.71
CA ASN A 230 -11.93 -28.05 4.77
C ASN A 230 -12.26 -26.74 5.48
N PHE A 231 -11.50 -25.68 5.21
CA PHE A 231 -11.80 -24.36 5.76
C PHE A 231 -13.14 -23.83 5.25
N LEU A 232 -13.92 -23.25 6.18
CA LEU A 232 -15.14 -22.52 5.87
C LEU A 232 -14.82 -21.08 5.46
N PRO A 233 -15.64 -20.44 4.61
CA PRO A 233 -15.48 -19.03 4.28
C PRO A 233 -15.63 -18.14 5.52
N ILE A 234 -14.71 -17.19 5.67
CA ILE A 234 -14.68 -16.20 6.75
C ILE A 234 -15.07 -14.85 6.15
N ALA A 235 -16.10 -14.22 6.70
CA ALA A 235 -16.53 -12.91 6.23
C ALA A 235 -15.50 -11.83 6.61
N ILE A 236 -15.10 -11.01 5.65
CA ILE A 236 -14.32 -9.79 5.88
C ILE A 236 -15.22 -8.61 5.62
N THR A 237 -15.35 -7.74 6.62
CA THR A 237 -16.04 -6.46 6.49
C THR A 237 -14.99 -5.37 6.39
N VAL A 238 -15.14 -4.47 5.42
CA VAL A 238 -14.32 -3.27 5.30
C VAL A 238 -15.16 -2.06 5.66
N GLY A 239 -14.74 -1.32 6.69
CA GLY A 239 -15.48 -0.17 7.17
C GLY A 239 -15.48 0.98 6.16
N PRO A 240 -16.64 1.54 5.77
CA PRO A 240 -16.67 2.83 5.08
C PRO A 240 -16.14 3.96 5.96
N GLY A 241 -15.49 4.94 5.32
CA GLY A 241 -15.08 6.20 5.96
C GLY A 241 -16.29 7.02 6.39
N GLY A 242 -16.13 7.76 7.48
CA GLY A 242 -17.16 8.67 7.98
C GLY A 242 -17.38 9.86 7.04
N ALA A 243 -18.63 10.17 6.73
CA ALA A 243 -18.98 11.33 5.92
C ALA A 243 -18.71 12.66 6.67
N ALA A 244 -18.32 13.69 5.92
CA ALA A 244 -18.12 15.04 6.41
C ALA A 244 -19.43 15.69 6.91
N GLY A 245 -19.33 16.51 7.94
CA GLY A 245 -20.40 17.43 8.34
C GLY A 245 -20.57 18.58 7.34
N ALA A 246 -21.82 18.91 7.02
CA ALA A 246 -22.15 20.09 6.21
C ALA A 246 -21.98 21.40 7.00
N PRO A 247 -21.81 22.55 6.30
CA PRO A 247 -21.84 23.88 6.89
C PRO A 247 -23.13 24.13 7.67
N GLY A 248 -23.04 24.94 8.72
CA GLY A 248 -24.15 25.23 9.63
C GLY A 248 -24.08 24.45 10.95
N GLY A 249 -22.93 23.84 11.26
CA GLY A 249 -22.72 23.12 12.52
C GLY A 249 -23.27 21.69 12.49
N GLN A 250 -23.06 20.96 11.40
CA GLN A 250 -23.35 19.53 11.38
C GLN A 250 -22.15 18.74 11.89
N TRP A 251 -22.44 17.73 12.71
CA TRP A 251 -21.46 16.76 13.19
C TRP A 251 -20.92 15.90 12.03
N GLY A 252 -19.67 15.48 12.15
CA GLY A 252 -19.12 14.45 11.28
C GLY A 252 -19.70 13.07 11.63
N PHE A 253 -19.79 12.19 10.63
CA PHE A 253 -20.23 10.82 10.86
C PHE A 253 -19.05 9.94 11.31
N PRO A 254 -19.29 8.92 12.16
CA PRO A 254 -18.26 7.96 12.53
C PRO A 254 -17.87 7.08 11.35
N GLY A 255 -16.60 6.67 11.32
CA GLY A 255 -16.11 5.61 10.46
C GLY A 255 -16.55 4.25 11.00
N ALA A 256 -16.77 3.28 10.11
CA ALA A 256 -17.13 1.92 10.49
C ALA A 256 -15.89 1.07 10.81
N ALA A 257 -16.10 0.00 11.56
CA ALA A 257 -15.06 -0.98 11.85
C ALA A 257 -14.73 -1.85 10.62
N THR A 258 -13.50 -2.33 10.57
CA THR A 258 -13.05 -3.40 9.64
C THR A 258 -12.90 -4.67 10.45
N SER A 259 -13.47 -5.79 10.00
CA SER A 259 -13.55 -7.03 10.77
C SER A 259 -13.17 -8.28 9.98
N PHE A 260 -12.70 -9.29 10.70
CA PHE A 260 -12.44 -10.64 10.22
C PHE A 260 -13.25 -11.63 11.04
N GLY A 261 -14.28 -12.20 10.41
CA GLY A 261 -15.31 -12.94 11.10
C GLY A 261 -15.98 -12.10 12.20
N PRO A 262 -16.66 -12.76 13.15
CA PRO A 262 -17.24 -12.10 14.31
C PRO A 262 -16.23 -11.87 15.47
N TRP A 263 -14.97 -12.29 15.32
CA TRP A 263 -14.03 -12.39 16.44
C TRP A 263 -13.01 -11.26 16.51
N LEU A 264 -12.63 -10.68 15.36
CA LEU A 264 -11.61 -9.65 15.28
C LEU A 264 -12.15 -8.43 14.56
N ALA A 265 -11.99 -7.26 15.17
CA ALA A 265 -12.35 -5.98 14.57
C ALA A 265 -11.37 -4.88 14.97
N ALA A 266 -10.98 -4.09 13.98
CA ALA A 266 -10.33 -2.79 14.18
C ALA A 266 -11.41 -1.70 14.12
N GLY A 267 -11.55 -0.95 15.21
CA GLY A 267 -12.60 0.04 15.39
C GLY A 267 -12.41 1.25 14.48
N GLY A 268 -13.52 1.79 13.97
CA GLY A 268 -13.53 3.06 13.24
C GLY A 268 -13.42 4.26 14.18
N GLY A 269 -12.87 5.36 13.67
CA GLY A 269 -12.78 6.63 14.39
C GLY A 269 -14.13 7.35 14.47
N GLN A 270 -14.36 8.10 15.54
CA GLN A 270 -15.59 8.89 15.71
C GLN A 270 -15.54 10.17 14.85
N GLY A 271 -16.72 10.66 14.48
CA GLY A 271 -16.83 11.94 13.79
C GLY A 271 -16.46 13.12 14.70
N GLY A 272 -15.99 14.21 14.11
CA GLY A 272 -15.79 15.48 14.81
C GLY A 272 -17.13 16.08 15.25
N GLY A 273 -17.11 16.83 16.35
CA GLY A 273 -18.28 17.52 16.88
C GLY A 273 -18.29 19.02 16.60
N VAL A 274 -19.44 19.62 16.84
CA VAL A 274 -19.63 21.08 16.90
C VAL A 274 -20.19 21.45 18.28
N ALA A 275 -19.89 22.63 18.78
CA ALA A 275 -20.46 23.14 20.02
C ALA A 275 -20.81 24.62 19.86
N GLN A 276 -22.04 25.03 20.20
CA GLN A 276 -22.41 26.44 20.09
C GLN A 276 -21.61 27.27 21.11
N GLY A 277 -20.95 28.32 20.64
CA GLY A 277 -20.26 29.29 21.49
C GLY A 277 -18.98 28.80 22.15
N THR A 278 -18.49 27.61 21.78
CA THR A 278 -17.22 27.02 22.22
C THR A 278 -16.57 26.25 21.06
N SER A 279 -15.33 25.80 21.23
CA SER A 279 -14.67 24.94 20.24
C SER A 279 -15.40 23.60 20.04
N GLY A 280 -15.69 23.21 18.80
CA GLY A 280 -16.20 21.88 18.48
C GLY A 280 -15.22 20.78 18.93
N PRO A 281 -15.65 19.74 19.66
CA PRO A 281 -14.75 18.69 20.12
C PRO A 281 -14.23 17.84 18.95
N GLY A 282 -12.98 17.38 19.06
CA GLY A 282 -12.43 16.41 18.12
C GLY A 282 -13.02 15.01 18.34
N GLY A 283 -13.06 14.21 17.27
CA GLY A 283 -13.52 12.82 17.31
C GLY A 283 -12.55 11.92 18.05
N VAL A 284 -13.07 10.97 18.84
CA VAL A 284 -12.28 9.93 19.50
C VAL A 284 -11.65 8.99 18.46
N ALA A 285 -10.42 8.56 18.72
CA ALA A 285 -9.72 7.57 17.92
C ALA A 285 -10.46 6.22 17.84
N GLY A 286 -10.30 5.53 16.71
CA GLY A 286 -10.74 4.15 16.56
C GLY A 286 -9.94 3.21 17.47
N THR A 287 -10.62 2.18 17.98
CA THR A 287 -10.03 1.19 18.88
C THR A 287 -9.25 0.13 18.13
N GLY A 288 -8.24 -0.45 18.78
CA GLY A 288 -7.43 -1.52 18.22
C GLY A 288 -6.32 -1.90 19.19
N MET A 289 -5.48 -2.83 18.77
CA MET A 289 -4.19 -3.04 19.44
C MET A 289 -3.35 -1.77 19.37
N ILE A 290 -3.48 -1.04 18.26
CA ILE A 290 -2.95 0.30 18.10
C ILE A 290 -4.12 1.25 17.83
N PRO A 291 -4.41 2.18 18.74
CA PRO A 291 -5.44 3.18 18.52
C PRO A 291 -5.10 4.10 17.33
N GLY A 292 -6.13 4.62 16.68
CA GLY A 292 -5.97 5.73 15.75
C GLY A 292 -5.56 7.03 16.44
N GLY A 293 -5.38 8.08 15.66
CA GLY A 293 -5.21 9.44 16.16
C GLY A 293 -6.53 10.08 16.56
N THR A 294 -6.58 10.82 17.67
CA THR A 294 -7.74 11.64 18.05
C THR A 294 -7.89 12.85 17.12
N GLY A 295 -9.11 13.25 16.79
CA GLY A 295 -9.34 14.50 16.06
C GLY A 295 -8.97 15.72 16.90
N GLY A 296 -8.56 16.80 16.24
CA GLY A 296 -8.32 18.09 16.86
C GLY A 296 -9.62 18.85 17.15
N HIS A 297 -9.66 19.60 18.25
CA HIS A 297 -10.80 20.48 18.53
C HIS A 297 -10.81 21.69 17.59
N GLY A 298 -11.98 22.23 17.29
CA GLY A 298 -12.12 23.46 16.51
C GLY A 298 -11.48 24.67 17.19
N GLY A 299 -11.26 25.73 16.42
CA GLY A 299 -10.81 27.02 16.92
C GLY A 299 -11.90 27.76 17.71
N PRO A 300 -11.51 28.82 18.42
CA PRO A 300 -12.37 29.54 19.36
C PRO A 300 -13.60 30.17 18.71
N ALA A 301 -14.71 30.17 19.44
CA ALA A 301 -15.94 30.85 19.06
C ALA A 301 -15.89 32.37 19.29
N GLY A 302 -14.99 32.86 20.16
CA GLY A 302 -14.87 34.27 20.54
C GLY A 302 -13.75 34.55 21.56
N ILE A 303 -13.64 35.82 21.98
CA ILE A 303 -12.65 36.27 22.98
C ILE A 303 -13.00 35.66 24.35
N GLY A 304 -12.09 34.89 24.94
CA GLY A 304 -12.27 34.24 26.25
C GLY A 304 -12.65 32.75 26.22
N ASP A 305 -12.64 32.11 25.05
CA ASP A 305 -12.73 30.65 24.93
C ASP A 305 -11.56 29.96 25.65
N VAL A 306 -11.82 28.79 26.24
CA VAL A 306 -10.82 27.99 26.95
C VAL A 306 -9.74 27.48 25.98
N TYR A 307 -10.09 27.33 24.70
CA TYR A 307 -9.17 26.91 23.65
C TYR A 307 -8.83 28.08 22.71
N PRO A 308 -7.66 28.73 22.88
CA PRO A 308 -7.32 29.94 22.13
C PRO A 308 -6.96 29.68 20.66
N SER A 309 -6.79 28.43 20.24
CA SER A 309 -6.46 28.03 18.87
C SER A 309 -7.16 26.73 18.48
N ALA A 310 -7.21 26.41 17.19
CA ALA A 310 -7.61 25.07 16.76
C ALA A 310 -6.58 24.03 17.21
N GLY A 311 -7.05 22.83 17.54
CA GLY A 311 -6.22 21.69 17.93
C GLY A 311 -5.73 20.91 16.72
N ASN A 312 -4.49 20.44 16.77
CA ASN A 312 -3.97 19.47 15.81
C ASN A 312 -4.62 18.10 16.02
N GLY A 313 -4.72 17.32 14.95
CA GLY A 313 -5.04 15.91 15.03
C GLY A 313 -3.90 15.13 15.70
N GLY A 314 -4.26 14.12 16.50
CA GLY A 314 -3.35 13.19 17.12
C GLY A 314 -2.76 12.19 16.12
N ASN A 315 -1.56 11.70 16.41
CA ASN A 315 -0.94 10.61 15.66
C ASN A 315 -1.45 9.26 16.19
N SER A 316 -1.42 8.22 15.36
CA SER A 316 -1.67 6.86 15.84
C SER A 316 -0.52 6.33 16.71
N ILE A 317 0.72 6.46 16.24
CA ILE A 317 1.93 6.08 16.99
C ILE A 317 3.11 7.03 16.74
N SER A 318 3.96 6.73 15.75
CA SER A 318 5.21 7.42 15.43
C SER A 318 5.36 7.54 13.91
N ALA A 319 5.96 8.65 13.48
CA ALA A 319 6.28 8.99 12.08
C ALA A 319 7.17 7.98 11.35
N TYR A 320 7.81 7.08 12.11
CA TYR A 320 8.81 6.13 11.59
C TYR A 320 8.31 4.69 11.63
N ALA A 321 7.09 4.46 12.10
CA ALA A 321 6.53 3.12 12.22
C ALA A 321 5.82 2.72 10.92
N LEU A 322 6.20 1.55 10.37
CA LEU A 322 5.59 0.93 9.18
C LEU A 322 4.29 0.18 9.49
N TYR A 323 3.70 0.48 10.64
CA TYR A 323 2.45 -0.02 11.16
C TYR A 323 1.74 1.16 11.84
N GLY A 324 0.49 1.01 12.22
CA GLY A 324 -0.31 2.02 12.91
C GLY A 324 -1.69 2.18 12.26
N GLY A 325 -2.64 2.65 13.07
CA GLY A 325 -3.93 3.14 12.59
C GLY A 325 -3.82 4.48 11.85
N GLY A 326 -4.96 5.05 11.47
CA GLY A 326 -5.03 6.34 10.80
C GLY A 326 -4.76 7.53 11.73
N GLY A 327 -4.22 8.62 11.18
CA GLY A 327 -4.07 9.89 11.90
C GLY A 327 -5.40 10.62 12.07
N GLY A 328 -5.57 11.38 13.15
CA GLY A 328 -6.78 12.18 13.38
C GLY A 328 -6.80 13.45 12.52
N GLY A 329 -7.97 13.97 12.16
CA GLY A 329 -8.09 15.23 11.43
C GLY A 329 -7.84 16.44 12.31
N GLY A 330 -7.30 17.53 11.75
CA GLY A 330 -7.12 18.80 12.46
C GLY A 330 -8.43 19.58 12.62
N GLY A 331 -8.56 20.38 13.68
CA GLY A 331 -9.74 21.22 13.89
C GLY A 331 -9.80 22.45 12.99
N GLY A 332 -10.99 22.90 12.63
CA GLY A 332 -11.17 24.07 11.75
C GLY A 332 -10.85 25.40 12.44
N ALA A 333 -10.55 26.43 11.66
CA ALA A 333 -10.34 27.79 12.15
C ALA A 333 -11.63 28.42 12.73
N GLY A 334 -11.45 29.11 13.87
CA GLY A 334 -12.51 29.82 14.59
C GLY A 334 -12.78 31.24 14.10
N PHE A 335 -13.72 31.91 14.76
CA PHE A 335 -14.25 33.22 14.35
C PHE A 335 -13.24 34.37 14.48
N THR A 336 -12.40 34.37 15.51
CA THR A 336 -11.44 35.46 15.79
C THR A 336 -10.24 35.49 14.85
N GLY A 337 -10.19 34.60 13.85
CA GLY A 337 -9.02 34.38 13.03
C GLY A 337 -7.98 33.52 13.77
N GLY A 338 -7.29 32.68 13.02
CA GLY A 338 -6.32 31.70 13.52
C GLY A 338 -6.23 30.54 12.55
N GLN A 339 -5.04 29.98 12.36
CA GLN A 339 -4.89 28.82 11.48
C GLN A 339 -5.63 27.61 12.07
N GLY A 340 -6.25 26.80 11.20
CA GLY A 340 -6.74 25.48 11.58
C GLY A 340 -5.61 24.60 12.12
N GLY A 341 -5.98 23.48 12.75
CA GLY A 341 -5.01 22.48 13.16
C GLY A 341 -4.52 21.64 11.99
N ASN A 342 -3.28 21.18 12.05
CA ASN A 342 -2.77 20.17 11.13
C ASN A 342 -3.43 18.81 11.42
N GLY A 343 -3.56 17.96 10.40
CA GLY A 343 -3.90 16.56 10.58
C GLY A 343 -2.76 15.81 11.26
N GLY A 344 -3.11 14.79 12.04
CA GLY A 344 -2.17 13.86 12.64
C GLY A 344 -1.69 12.80 11.66
N GLN A 345 -0.62 12.11 12.04
CA GLN A 345 0.04 11.08 11.23
C GLN A 345 -0.57 9.69 11.47
N GLY A 346 -0.74 8.91 10.39
CA GLY A 346 -1.05 7.48 10.46
C GLY A 346 0.20 6.69 10.10
N GLY A 347 0.86 6.07 11.08
CA GLY A 347 2.20 5.49 10.89
C GLY A 347 3.18 6.48 10.24
N ILE A 348 3.77 6.10 9.11
CA ILE A 348 4.66 6.96 8.30
C ILE A 348 3.95 8.04 7.48
N SER A 349 2.62 8.01 7.40
CA SER A 349 1.84 8.84 6.49
C SER A 349 1.56 10.21 7.11
N PRO A 350 2.10 11.32 6.55
CA PRO A 350 1.89 12.65 7.10
C PRO A 350 0.42 13.07 7.01
N GLY A 351 -0.06 13.74 8.06
CA GLY A 351 -1.33 14.46 8.03
C GLY A 351 -1.25 15.70 7.12
N GLY A 352 -2.42 16.16 6.68
CA GLY A 352 -2.54 17.35 5.86
C GLY A 352 -2.26 18.62 6.66
N ALA A 353 -1.57 19.58 6.05
CA ALA A 353 -1.40 20.89 6.65
C ALA A 353 -2.75 21.63 6.74
N ALA A 354 -2.88 22.49 7.76
CA ALA A 354 -3.94 23.48 7.79
C ALA A 354 -3.85 24.38 6.54
N GLY A 355 -4.99 24.68 5.92
CA GLY A 355 -5.00 25.33 4.60
C GLY A 355 -6.38 25.82 4.16
N SER A 356 -6.42 26.60 3.08
CA SER A 356 -7.66 27.08 2.46
C SER A 356 -7.78 26.54 1.03
N PRO A 357 -8.51 25.42 0.80
CA PRO A 357 -9.10 24.53 1.81
C PRO A 357 -8.03 23.67 2.51
N GLY A 358 -8.37 23.04 3.63
CA GLY A 358 -7.45 22.19 4.39
C GLY A 358 -6.84 21.12 3.48
N GLN A 359 -5.55 20.82 3.63
CA GLN A 359 -4.92 19.81 2.79
C GLN A 359 -5.42 18.41 3.17
N THR A 360 -5.66 17.57 2.18
CA THR A 360 -5.90 16.14 2.38
C THR A 360 -4.67 15.51 3.04
N GLY A 361 -4.88 14.53 3.91
CA GLY A 361 -3.77 13.72 4.43
C GLY A 361 -3.04 12.97 3.32
N THR A 362 -1.89 12.38 3.64
CA THR A 362 -1.13 11.55 2.69
C THR A 362 -1.46 10.08 2.90
N ALA A 363 -1.60 9.32 1.81
CA ALA A 363 -1.75 7.87 1.87
C ALA A 363 -0.37 7.19 2.07
N PRO A 364 -0.28 6.05 2.77
CA PRO A 364 0.95 5.28 2.82
C PRO A 364 1.30 4.74 1.42
N SER A 365 2.55 4.31 1.26
CA SER A 365 2.93 3.51 0.10
C SER A 365 2.13 2.20 0.06
N SER A 366 1.79 1.73 -1.14
CA SER A 366 1.01 0.50 -1.36
C SER A 366 1.65 -0.78 -0.81
N ILE A 367 2.91 -0.71 -0.40
CA ILE A 367 3.67 -1.83 0.19
C ILE A 367 3.64 -1.83 1.73
N VAL A 368 3.06 -0.80 2.36
CA VAL A 368 3.06 -0.63 3.82
C VAL A 368 1.63 -0.70 4.35
N ALA A 369 1.35 -1.71 5.16
CA ALA A 369 0.06 -1.89 5.83
C ALA A 369 -0.07 -0.98 7.07
N THR A 370 -0.22 0.33 6.86
CA THR A 370 -0.47 1.32 7.92
C THR A 370 -1.61 2.26 7.53
N GLY A 371 -2.10 3.05 8.49
CA GLY A 371 -3.06 4.11 8.26
C GLY A 371 -2.50 5.27 7.44
N GLY A 372 -3.40 6.04 6.84
CA GLY A 372 -3.14 7.32 6.20
C GLY A 372 -3.15 8.47 7.19
N GLY A 373 -2.59 9.60 6.78
CA GLY A 373 -2.66 10.84 7.55
C GLY A 373 -4.07 11.41 7.62
N GLY A 374 -4.38 12.09 8.73
CA GLY A 374 -5.62 12.86 8.86
C GLY A 374 -5.59 14.11 8.00
N GLY A 375 -6.77 14.63 7.64
CA GLY A 375 -6.90 15.89 6.90
C GLY A 375 -6.62 17.12 7.77
N GLY A 376 -6.05 18.16 7.17
CA GLY A 376 -5.84 19.44 7.82
C GLY A 376 -7.17 20.19 8.04
N GLY A 377 -7.25 20.95 9.13
CA GLY A 377 -8.37 21.85 9.39
C GLY A 377 -8.39 23.03 8.44
N ALA A 378 -9.57 23.65 8.32
CA ALA A 378 -9.76 24.88 7.57
C ALA A 378 -8.87 26.03 8.09
N LEU A 379 -8.26 26.80 7.20
CA LEU A 379 -7.39 27.94 7.55
C LEU A 379 -8.17 29.18 8.01
N THR A 380 -9.35 29.42 7.42
CA THR A 380 -10.23 30.53 7.81
C THR A 380 -11.63 30.04 8.13
N GLY A 381 -12.44 30.90 8.75
CA GLY A 381 -13.79 30.55 9.18
C GLY A 381 -14.81 30.32 8.04
N SER A 382 -14.42 30.40 6.77
CA SER A 382 -15.28 30.05 5.62
C SER A 382 -14.78 28.83 4.85
N ASP A 383 -13.59 28.33 5.16
CA ASP A 383 -12.95 27.31 4.32
C ASP A 383 -13.32 25.90 4.76
N SER A 384 -13.25 24.98 3.83
CA SER A 384 -13.47 23.56 4.11
C SER A 384 -12.23 22.90 4.72
N GLY A 385 -12.44 21.91 5.58
CA GLY A 385 -11.39 21.00 6.03
C GLY A 385 -10.95 20.02 4.94
N GLY A 386 -9.74 19.48 5.05
CA GLY A 386 -9.20 18.47 4.16
C GLY A 386 -9.69 17.06 4.49
N ASN A 387 -9.75 16.18 3.50
CA ASN A 387 -10.13 14.79 3.72
C ASN A 387 -9.01 14.01 4.45
N GLY A 388 -9.38 13.00 5.24
CA GLY A 388 -8.45 11.99 5.71
C GLY A 388 -8.01 11.09 4.55
N ALA A 389 -6.73 10.69 4.55
CA ALA A 389 -6.22 9.80 3.52
C ALA A 389 -6.73 8.37 3.69
N PHE A 390 -6.81 7.66 2.58
CA PHE A 390 -6.99 6.21 2.59
C PHE A 390 -5.66 5.51 2.93
N PRO A 391 -5.66 4.47 3.79
CA PRO A 391 -6.79 4.03 4.61
C PRO A 391 -6.92 4.85 5.90
N ALA A 392 -8.09 4.84 6.53
CA ALA A 392 -8.30 5.16 7.95
C ALA A 392 -8.04 6.61 8.46
N GLY A 393 -7.55 7.55 7.65
CA GLY A 393 -7.30 8.92 8.10
C GLY A 393 -8.60 9.65 8.51
N GLY A 394 -8.57 10.42 9.59
CA GLY A 394 -9.69 11.26 10.03
C GLY A 394 -9.84 12.53 9.21
N GLY A 395 -11.07 12.98 8.95
CA GLY A 395 -11.35 14.20 8.20
C GLY A 395 -11.11 15.49 9.01
N GLY A 396 -10.61 16.55 8.38
CA GLY A 396 -10.40 17.85 9.01
C GLY A 396 -11.70 18.62 9.27
N GLY A 397 -11.71 19.47 10.29
CA GLY A 397 -12.85 20.30 10.64
C GLY A 397 -13.01 21.52 9.72
N GLY A 398 -14.26 21.88 9.43
CA GLY A 398 -14.61 23.08 8.67
C GLY A 398 -14.52 24.36 9.50
N GLY A 399 -14.19 25.47 8.85
CA GLY A 399 -14.14 26.79 9.51
C GLY A 399 -15.53 27.37 9.72
N GLY A 400 -15.71 28.18 10.76
CA GLY A 400 -16.95 28.93 11.00
C GLY A 400 -16.70 30.40 11.35
N ASN A 401 -17.47 31.32 10.75
CA ASN A 401 -17.44 32.75 11.09
C ASN A 401 -18.84 33.40 11.14
N ALA A 402 -18.91 34.73 11.19
CA ALA A 402 -20.19 35.46 11.30
C ALA A 402 -21.10 35.34 10.07
N THR A 403 -20.53 35.05 8.90
CA THR A 403 -21.18 35.22 7.60
C THR A 403 -21.08 33.97 6.71
N ALA A 404 -20.22 33.03 7.03
CA ALA A 404 -19.95 31.83 6.24
C ALA A 404 -19.44 30.69 7.13
N ALA A 405 -19.57 29.47 6.61
CA ALA A 405 -18.99 28.27 7.18
C ALA A 405 -18.57 27.31 6.07
N GLY A 406 -17.50 26.56 6.33
CA GLY A 406 -16.97 25.56 5.42
C GLY A 406 -17.43 24.14 5.75
N TYR A 407 -17.31 23.27 4.76
CA TYR A 407 -17.55 21.83 4.91
C TYR A 407 -16.41 21.19 5.71
N ALA A 408 -16.69 20.06 6.35
CA ALA A 408 -15.61 19.24 6.86
C ALA A 408 -14.99 18.37 5.76
N GLY A 409 -13.90 17.68 6.11
CA GLY A 409 -13.36 16.57 5.33
C GLY A 409 -14.01 15.22 5.68
N ASN A 410 -14.07 14.33 4.70
CA ASN A 410 -14.45 12.93 4.89
C ASN A 410 -13.31 12.14 5.55
N GLY A 411 -13.65 11.08 6.28
CA GLY A 411 -12.67 10.09 6.74
C GLY A 411 -12.32 9.06 5.66
N GLY A 412 -11.12 8.48 5.75
CA GLY A 412 -10.65 7.41 4.88
C GLY A 412 -11.31 6.07 5.22
N ALA A 413 -11.65 5.27 4.21
CA ALA A 413 -12.16 3.91 4.42
C ALA A 413 -11.12 2.98 5.06
N GLY A 414 -11.58 1.88 5.65
CA GLY A 414 -10.72 0.83 6.22
C GLY A 414 -10.12 -0.08 5.15
N ILE A 415 -9.29 -1.02 5.59
CA ILE A 415 -8.64 -2.03 4.74
C ILE A 415 -8.29 -3.27 5.58
N ALA A 416 -8.30 -4.44 4.98
CA ALA A 416 -7.77 -5.66 5.60
C ALA A 416 -6.71 -6.34 4.73
N TYR A 417 -5.67 -6.86 5.37
CA TYR A 417 -4.62 -7.65 4.76
C TYR A 417 -4.61 -9.03 5.41
N VAL A 418 -4.58 -10.08 4.59
CA VAL A 418 -4.46 -11.47 5.03
C VAL A 418 -3.25 -12.09 4.36
N ILE A 419 -2.31 -12.59 5.16
CA ILE A 419 -1.07 -13.19 4.68
C ILE A 419 -1.07 -14.67 5.10
N GLU A 420 -1.07 -15.57 4.13
CA GLU A 420 -1.00 -17.00 4.39
C GLU A 420 0.45 -17.45 4.62
N ARG A 421 0.68 -18.26 5.65
CA ARG A 421 1.96 -18.93 5.90
C ARG A 421 1.81 -20.41 5.61
N THR A 422 2.52 -20.90 4.60
CA THR A 422 2.57 -22.32 4.22
C THR A 422 3.95 -22.91 4.55
N SER A 423 4.01 -24.21 4.85
CA SER A 423 5.25 -24.95 5.06
C SER A 423 6.06 -25.12 3.78
#